data_AF-A0A1H2FCN3-F1
#
_entry.id   AF-A0A1H2FCN3-F1
#
_cell.length_a   1.000
_cell.length_b   1.000
_cell.length_c   1.000
_cell.angle_alpha   90.00
_cell.angle_beta   90.00
_cell.angle_gamma   90.00
#
_symmetry.space_group_name_H-M   'P 1'
#
loop_
_entity.id
_entity.type
_entity.pdbx_description
1 polymer ?
#
loop_
_entity_poly.entity_id
_entity_poly.type
_entity_poly.pdbx_seq_one_letter_code
_entity_poly.pdbx_strand_id
1 'polypeptide(L)'
;MAQHSANILIDTRVFLDDPDILARIRQRSGTPFLIAAATGGLECAPQDAPVGQNAQALLRTLGKRPAQPMTALPDGRALQPGDSLQHIEFRGGALFLLGRAGDQAAAKLLQLARDYAMILISRDRPLARQAEAAGVPVALWDGPPRRAPLPAAPAPASPTPPVAPFALPSTPLTESDRPLSVRQLPASGAAIRTPSGRHLRLGAAISAGGEGSIFATDSAGEVCKVYHPHKLSELRRRKIELMVSRRIERPGLCWPTELALNEAGEFIGYLMPRASGRTVQSSMFVKPVLEKNFPHWRRRDLVNLCIAFVEHIDFLHRLNIIVGDINPLNLLVGEDSRQLWLVDTDSFQIENFPCPVGTVNFTAPEIQGRHYGDYLRSKEHELFAVATMLFMFLHPGKPPYSQQGGGSPMDNIKAMDFPYLFIQGEDNFPGKNAPQGPWQRIWSNLPYPLREAFHNTFRMNRRTPIDEWQRLLQRYRYSLEKEHTSDELFPMGFRIRDPMDALCGKCGARYIESEQWLRSMQRQGKQTWCPECVNRANLEQMADQSRRTQQAVGLRLPLLGQGFARPAPAPAPGPAPRAAPRPAGGKPPRGFLGFF
;
A
#
# COMPACT_ATOMS: atom_id res chain seq x y z
N MET A 1 -2.36 -3.57 37.79
CA MET A 1 -3.84 -3.58 37.91
C MET A 1 -4.40 -4.10 36.59
N ALA A 2 -4.94 -5.31 36.57
CA ALA A 2 -5.54 -5.89 35.37
C ALA A 2 -6.74 -5.01 34.97
N GLN A 3 -6.71 -4.43 33.77
CA GLN A 3 -7.88 -3.75 33.21
C GLN A 3 -8.99 -4.80 33.08
N HIS A 4 -10.05 -4.69 33.89
CA HIS A 4 -11.21 -5.57 33.77
C HIS A 4 -11.85 -5.38 32.38
N SER A 5 -11.75 -6.39 31.52
CA SER A 5 -12.47 -6.44 30.26
C SER A 5 -13.97 -6.57 30.53
N ALA A 6 -14.79 -5.66 30.01
CA ALA A 6 -16.23 -5.76 30.16
C ALA A 6 -16.79 -6.91 29.29
N ASN A 7 -17.64 -7.76 29.88
CA ASN A 7 -18.36 -8.80 29.13
C ASN A 7 -19.59 -8.19 28.45
N ILE A 8 -19.69 -8.39 27.13
CA ILE A 8 -20.70 -7.78 26.28
C ILE A 8 -21.57 -8.88 25.69
N LEU A 9 -22.85 -8.94 26.08
CA LEU A 9 -23.83 -9.86 25.51
C LEU A 9 -24.52 -9.21 24.31
N ILE A 10 -24.43 -9.83 23.15
CA ILE A 10 -24.92 -9.27 21.89
C ILE A 10 -26.20 -10.02 21.49
N ASP A 11 -27.27 -9.29 21.21
CA ASP A 11 -28.44 -9.81 20.55
C ASP A 11 -28.04 -10.37 19.18
N THR A 12 -28.38 -11.63 18.91
CA THR A 12 -27.99 -12.30 17.67
C THR A 12 -28.45 -11.54 16.42
N ARG A 13 -29.58 -10.83 16.47
CA ARG A 13 -30.03 -10.00 15.34
C ARG A 13 -29.02 -8.89 15.01
N VAL A 14 -28.47 -8.23 16.03
CA VAL A 14 -27.42 -7.21 15.86
C VAL A 14 -26.17 -7.82 15.23
N PHE A 15 -25.76 -9.00 15.70
CA PHE A 15 -24.61 -9.71 15.12
C PHE A 15 -24.83 -10.11 13.67
N LEU A 16 -26.04 -10.54 13.30
CA LEU A 16 -26.36 -10.94 11.93
C LEU A 16 -26.43 -9.76 10.97
N ASP A 17 -26.83 -8.58 11.45
CA ASP A 17 -26.80 -7.36 10.65
C ASP A 17 -25.38 -6.77 10.52
N ASP A 18 -24.56 -6.91 11.56
CA ASP A 18 -23.21 -6.33 11.63
C ASP A 18 -22.23 -7.21 12.41
N PRO A 19 -21.63 -8.21 11.77
CA PRO A 19 -20.65 -9.09 12.41
C PRO A 19 -19.34 -8.38 12.77
N ASP A 20 -19.07 -7.19 12.23
CA ASP A 20 -17.87 -6.40 12.57
C ASP A 20 -17.99 -5.74 13.95
N ILE A 21 -19.18 -5.77 14.57
CA ILE A 21 -19.36 -5.37 15.98
C ILE A 21 -18.41 -6.12 16.92
N LEU A 22 -18.08 -7.37 16.61
CA LEU A 22 -17.14 -8.17 17.39
C LEU A 22 -15.74 -7.56 17.42
N ALA A 23 -15.24 -7.08 16.27
CA ALA A 23 -13.94 -6.43 16.19
C ALA A 23 -13.94 -5.13 17.00
N ARG A 24 -15.02 -4.35 16.92
CA ARG A 24 -15.15 -3.07 17.66
C ARG A 24 -15.22 -3.28 19.17
N ILE A 25 -15.90 -4.34 19.63
CA ILE A 25 -15.93 -4.73 21.05
C ILE A 25 -14.51 -5.09 21.52
N ARG A 26 -13.80 -5.93 20.77
CA ARG A 26 -12.42 -6.35 21.10
C ARG A 26 -11.43 -5.19 21.14
N GLN A 27 -11.54 -4.24 20.20
CA GLN A 27 -10.70 -3.03 20.16
C GLN A 27 -10.86 -2.15 21.40
N ARG A 28 -12.01 -2.19 22.07
CA ARG A 28 -12.28 -1.49 23.32
C ARG A 28 -12.02 -2.37 24.55
N SER A 29 -11.25 -3.44 24.40
CA SER A 29 -10.95 -4.43 25.43
C SER A 29 -12.20 -5.12 26.01
N GLY A 30 -13.29 -5.18 25.25
CA GLY A 30 -14.50 -5.92 25.63
C GLY A 30 -14.47 -7.38 25.16
N THR A 31 -15.19 -8.24 25.86
CA THR A 31 -15.28 -9.68 25.59
C THR A 31 -16.68 -9.99 25.03
N PRO A 32 -16.81 -10.42 23.76
CA PRO A 32 -18.12 -10.60 23.13
C PRO A 32 -18.75 -11.98 23.43
N PHE A 33 -20.04 -11.98 23.75
CA PHE A 33 -20.88 -13.14 23.99
C PHE A 33 -22.11 -13.13 23.06
N LEU A 34 -22.53 -14.32 22.61
CA LEU A 34 -23.81 -14.58 21.92
C LEU A 34 -24.59 -15.66 22.65
N ILE A 35 -25.92 -15.69 22.47
CA ILE A 35 -26.74 -16.79 22.99
C ILE A 35 -26.64 -18.02 22.08
N ALA A 36 -26.38 -19.19 22.67
CA ALA A 36 -26.29 -20.47 21.96
C ALA A 36 -27.61 -20.88 21.28
N ALA A 37 -28.77 -20.58 21.89
CA ALA A 37 -30.09 -20.91 21.34
C ALA A 37 -30.46 -20.18 20.04
N ALA A 38 -29.70 -19.15 19.65
CA ALA A 38 -29.96 -18.43 18.41
C ALA A 38 -29.49 -19.17 17.16
N THR A 39 -28.72 -20.26 17.29
CA THR A 39 -28.23 -21.05 16.15
C THR A 39 -29.33 -21.83 15.44
N GLY A 40 -30.39 -22.25 16.14
CA GLY A 40 -31.54 -22.95 15.53
C GLY A 40 -32.40 -22.06 14.61
N GLY A 41 -32.35 -20.73 14.77
CA GLY A 41 -33.02 -19.78 13.87
C GLY A 41 -32.17 -19.35 12.67
N LEU A 42 -30.87 -19.69 12.65
CA LEU A 42 -29.94 -19.33 11.57
C LEU A 42 -30.15 -20.18 10.30
N GLU A 43 -30.70 -21.38 10.45
CA GLU A 43 -30.92 -22.33 9.35
C GLU A 43 -32.04 -21.88 8.39
N CYS A 44 -32.97 -21.05 8.86
CA CYS A 44 -34.12 -20.54 8.09
C CYS A 44 -33.91 -19.14 7.49
N ALA A 45 -32.71 -18.55 7.60
CA ALA A 45 -32.45 -17.20 7.10
C ALA A 45 -32.37 -17.20 5.54
N PRO A 46 -33.02 -16.24 4.85
CA PRO A 46 -33.00 -16.19 3.39
C PRO A 46 -31.57 -16.01 2.85
N GLN A 47 -31.16 -16.91 1.95
CA GLN A 47 -29.77 -17.03 1.48
C GLN A 47 -29.29 -15.81 0.67
N ASP A 48 -30.23 -15.07 0.07
CA ASP A 48 -29.95 -13.95 -0.83
C ASP A 48 -29.76 -12.60 -0.11
N ALA A 49 -29.93 -12.55 1.22
CA ALA A 49 -29.75 -11.35 2.03
C ALA A 49 -28.42 -11.39 2.82
N PRO A 50 -27.76 -10.24 3.07
CA PRO A 50 -26.53 -10.16 3.87
C PRO A 50 -26.64 -10.87 5.25
N VAL A 51 -27.82 -10.82 5.85
CA VAL A 51 -28.16 -11.49 7.12
C VAL A 51 -28.01 -13.02 7.01
N GLY A 52 -28.47 -13.63 5.91
CA GLY A 52 -28.35 -15.07 5.66
C GLY A 52 -26.90 -15.51 5.42
N GLN A 53 -26.10 -14.69 4.74
CA GLN A 53 -24.67 -14.96 4.53
C GLN A 53 -23.89 -14.93 5.85
N ASN A 54 -24.21 -13.98 6.74
CA ASN A 54 -23.60 -13.87 8.07
C ASN A 54 -23.98 -15.06 8.97
N ALA A 55 -25.26 -15.49 8.91
CA ALA A 55 -25.74 -16.69 9.59
C ALA A 55 -24.96 -17.95 9.16
N GLN A 56 -24.81 -18.17 7.86
CA GLN A 56 -24.06 -19.30 7.31
C GLN A 56 -22.57 -19.23 7.64
N ALA A 57 -21.97 -18.05 7.72
CA ALA A 57 -20.58 -17.89 8.12
C ALA A 57 -20.36 -18.38 9.56
N LEU A 58 -21.25 -18.01 10.49
CA LEU A 58 -21.19 -18.49 11.87
C LEU A 58 -21.42 -20.01 11.95
N LEU A 59 -22.46 -20.54 11.28
CA LEU A 59 -22.74 -21.98 11.23
C LEU A 59 -21.56 -22.79 10.66
N ARG A 60 -20.92 -22.31 9.59
CA ARG A 60 -19.72 -22.94 9.02
C ARG A 60 -18.56 -22.97 10.00
N THR A 61 -18.38 -21.92 10.81
CA THR A 61 -17.35 -21.93 11.86
C THR A 61 -17.66 -22.96 12.94
N LEU A 62 -18.92 -23.06 13.37
CA LEU A 62 -19.37 -24.07 14.35
C LEU A 62 -19.21 -25.51 13.82
N GLY A 63 -19.40 -25.73 12.52
CA GLY A 63 -19.23 -27.05 11.90
C GLY A 63 -17.78 -27.45 11.59
N LYS A 64 -16.87 -26.47 11.40
CA LYS A 64 -15.46 -26.74 11.02
C LYS A 64 -14.53 -27.00 12.20
N ARG A 65 -14.82 -26.45 13.37
CA ARG A 65 -14.01 -26.62 14.59
C ARG A 65 -14.93 -26.86 15.78
N PRO A 66 -14.69 -27.89 16.61
CA PRO A 66 -15.54 -28.13 17.78
C PRO A 66 -15.43 -26.96 18.75
N ALA A 67 -16.57 -26.44 19.19
CA ALA A 67 -16.61 -25.42 20.22
C ALA A 67 -16.07 -25.98 21.54
N GLN A 68 -15.18 -25.26 22.21
CA GLN A 68 -14.54 -25.72 23.43
C GLN A 68 -15.43 -25.39 24.64
N PRO A 69 -15.91 -26.38 25.41
CA PRO A 69 -16.72 -26.10 26.59
C PRO A 69 -15.90 -25.39 27.66
N MET A 70 -16.53 -24.47 28.38
CA MET A 70 -15.92 -23.73 29.49
C MET A 70 -16.74 -23.91 30.76
N THR A 71 -16.06 -23.94 31.91
CA THR A 71 -16.66 -24.09 33.23
C THR A 71 -16.86 -22.76 33.97
N ALA A 72 -16.26 -21.68 33.48
CA ALA A 72 -16.34 -20.33 34.02
C ALA A 72 -16.19 -19.29 32.89
N LEU A 73 -16.66 -18.06 33.14
CA LEU A 73 -16.46 -16.93 32.25
C LEU A 73 -14.96 -16.55 32.18
N PRO A 74 -14.51 -15.86 31.12
CA PRO A 74 -13.12 -15.42 30.96
C PRO A 74 -12.59 -14.51 32.08
N ASP A 75 -13.50 -13.87 32.84
CA ASP A 75 -13.17 -13.05 34.01
C ASP A 75 -13.14 -13.84 35.33
N GLY A 76 -13.30 -15.16 35.27
CA GLY A 76 -13.21 -16.07 36.41
C GLY A 76 -14.53 -16.36 37.12
N ARG A 77 -15.65 -15.77 36.71
CA ARG A 77 -16.97 -16.03 37.34
C ARG A 77 -17.51 -17.41 36.97
N ALA A 78 -17.96 -18.15 37.97
CA ALA A 78 -18.55 -19.48 37.78
C ALA A 78 -19.89 -19.42 37.04
N LEU A 79 -20.21 -20.49 36.30
CA LEU A 79 -21.52 -20.61 35.65
C LEU A 79 -22.62 -20.94 36.67
N GLN A 80 -23.83 -20.42 36.46
CA GLN A 80 -24.99 -20.80 37.25
C GLN A 80 -25.48 -22.21 36.87
N PRO A 81 -26.15 -22.94 37.79
CA PRO A 81 -26.71 -24.24 37.48
C PRO A 81 -27.69 -24.19 36.29
N GLY A 82 -27.45 -25.00 35.27
CA GLY A 82 -28.26 -25.04 34.04
C GLY A 82 -27.77 -24.16 32.89
N ASP A 83 -26.67 -23.42 33.11
CA ASP A 83 -26.01 -22.62 32.07
C ASP A 83 -24.83 -23.36 31.45
N SER A 84 -24.62 -23.16 30.14
CA SER A 84 -23.52 -23.74 29.37
C SER A 84 -22.72 -22.63 28.68
N LEU A 85 -21.40 -22.73 28.68
CA LEU A 85 -20.53 -21.79 27.98
C LEU A 85 -19.62 -22.53 27.01
N GLN A 86 -19.50 -21.99 25.80
CA GLN A 86 -18.59 -22.51 24.78
C GLN A 86 -17.72 -21.39 24.21
N HIS A 87 -16.48 -21.71 23.88
CA HIS A 87 -15.52 -20.83 23.23
C HIS A 87 -15.31 -21.23 21.77
N ILE A 88 -15.34 -20.23 20.87
CA ILE A 88 -14.97 -20.39 19.46
C ILE A 88 -14.06 -19.25 18.99
N GLU A 89 -13.22 -19.53 18.00
CA GLU A 89 -12.53 -18.49 17.24
C GLU A 89 -13.38 -18.06 16.04
N PHE A 90 -13.75 -16.78 15.98
CA PHE A 90 -14.51 -16.21 14.88
C PHE A 90 -13.94 -14.85 14.46
N ARG A 91 -13.70 -14.69 13.15
CA ARG A 91 -13.10 -13.50 12.52
C ARG A 91 -11.84 -13.00 13.27
N GLY A 92 -10.89 -13.91 13.50
CA GLY A 92 -9.58 -13.57 14.08
C GLY A 92 -9.57 -13.25 15.58
N GLY A 93 -10.58 -13.68 16.35
CA GLY A 93 -10.55 -13.56 17.81
C GLY A 93 -11.60 -14.40 18.53
N ALA A 94 -11.56 -14.38 19.86
CA ALA A 94 -12.45 -15.16 20.72
C ALA A 94 -13.90 -14.65 20.67
N LEU A 95 -14.84 -15.60 20.64
CA LEU A 95 -16.28 -15.38 20.75
C LEU A 95 -16.86 -16.46 21.65
N PHE A 96 -17.69 -16.06 22.61
CA PHE A 96 -18.24 -16.97 23.61
C PHE A 96 -19.74 -17.19 23.38
N LEU A 97 -20.20 -18.44 23.43
CA LEU A 97 -21.59 -18.81 23.26
C LEU A 97 -22.16 -19.24 24.61
N LEU A 98 -23.11 -18.48 25.13
CA LEU A 98 -23.74 -18.71 26.42
C LEU A 98 -25.15 -19.28 26.22
N GLY A 99 -25.44 -20.42 26.84
CA GLY A 99 -26.72 -21.11 26.77
C GLY A 99 -27.34 -21.23 28.17
N ARG A 100 -28.67 -21.19 28.23
CA ARG A 100 -29.49 -21.45 29.43
C ARG A 100 -30.65 -22.36 29.08
N ALA A 101 -30.87 -23.40 29.87
CA ALA A 101 -32.00 -24.32 29.69
C ALA A 101 -33.35 -23.67 30.07
N GLY A 102 -34.41 -23.91 29.29
CA GLY A 102 -35.78 -23.41 29.55
C GLY A 102 -36.09 -21.98 29.05
N ASP A 103 -37.26 -21.79 28.42
CA ASP A 103 -37.92 -20.54 27.96
C ASP A 103 -37.38 -19.71 26.74
N GLN A 104 -38.25 -18.82 26.23
CA GLN A 104 -38.14 -18.08 24.95
C GLN A 104 -36.89 -17.17 24.83
N ALA A 105 -36.35 -17.02 23.61
CA ALA A 105 -35.06 -16.40 23.32
C ALA A 105 -34.86 -14.95 23.81
N ALA A 106 -35.92 -14.12 23.85
CA ALA A 106 -35.82 -12.72 24.28
C ALA A 106 -35.71 -12.57 25.82
N ALA A 107 -36.44 -13.39 26.59
CA ALA A 107 -36.36 -13.41 28.04
C ALA A 107 -34.97 -13.88 28.53
N LYS A 108 -34.29 -14.72 27.74
CA LYS A 108 -32.93 -15.22 28.02
C LYS A 108 -31.85 -14.14 27.98
N LEU A 109 -31.92 -13.18 27.05
CA LEU A 109 -30.92 -12.11 26.95
C LEU A 109 -30.86 -11.26 28.21
N LEU A 110 -32.03 -10.84 28.71
CA LEU A 110 -32.10 -9.97 29.88
C LEU A 110 -31.65 -10.69 31.15
N GLN A 111 -32.09 -11.93 31.35
CA GLN A 111 -31.71 -12.73 32.53
C GLN A 111 -30.20 -13.00 32.55
N LEU A 112 -29.62 -13.45 31.43
CA LEU A 112 -28.18 -13.72 31.34
C LEU A 112 -27.35 -12.44 31.53
N ALA A 113 -27.77 -11.33 30.93
CA ALA A 113 -27.08 -10.06 31.13
C ALA A 113 -27.13 -9.59 32.58
N ARG A 114 -28.25 -9.80 33.28
CA ARG A 114 -28.39 -9.49 34.70
C ARG A 114 -27.52 -10.39 35.58
N ASP A 115 -27.66 -11.70 35.43
CA ASP A 115 -27.02 -12.70 36.29
C ASP A 115 -25.50 -12.68 36.21
N TYR A 116 -24.99 -12.38 35.00
CA TYR A 116 -23.56 -12.25 34.75
C TYR A 116 -23.10 -10.79 34.63
N ALA A 117 -23.91 -9.82 35.10
CA ALA A 117 -23.58 -8.38 35.06
C ALA A 117 -22.91 -7.93 33.75
N MET A 118 -23.47 -8.36 32.62
CA MET A 118 -22.97 -8.04 31.28
C MET A 118 -23.65 -6.78 30.75
N ILE A 119 -22.99 -6.13 29.80
CA ILE A 119 -23.60 -5.07 29.02
C ILE A 119 -24.34 -5.70 27.85
N LEU A 120 -25.65 -5.47 27.75
CA LEU A 120 -26.48 -5.96 26.65
C LEU A 120 -26.42 -4.99 25.46
N ILE A 121 -26.19 -5.50 24.25
CA ILE A 121 -26.37 -4.75 23.01
C ILE A 121 -27.56 -5.36 22.27
N SER A 122 -28.61 -4.57 22.03
CA SER A 122 -29.79 -5.01 21.28
C SER A 122 -30.37 -3.89 20.43
N ARG A 123 -31.03 -4.27 19.33
CA ARG A 123 -31.81 -3.38 18.47
C ARG A 123 -33.31 -3.34 18.81
N ASP A 124 -33.71 -4.09 19.83
CA ASP A 124 -35.09 -4.28 20.25
C ASP A 124 -35.43 -3.25 21.34
N ARG A 125 -36.17 -2.20 20.96
CA ARG A 125 -36.53 -1.09 21.86
C ARG A 125 -37.34 -1.57 23.08
N PRO A 126 -38.35 -2.45 22.94
CA PRO A 126 -39.00 -3.09 24.09
C PRO A 126 -38.02 -3.78 25.04
N LEU A 127 -37.09 -4.60 24.54
CA LEU A 127 -36.10 -5.29 25.36
C LEU A 127 -35.16 -4.31 26.08
N ALA A 128 -34.73 -3.25 25.40
CA ALA A 128 -33.88 -2.22 26.00
C ALA A 128 -34.58 -1.51 27.17
N ARG A 129 -35.87 -1.15 27.01
CA ARG A 129 -36.67 -0.57 28.11
C ARG A 129 -36.81 -1.52 29.30
N GLN A 130 -37.00 -2.81 29.03
CA GLN A 130 -37.05 -3.83 30.09
C GLN A 130 -35.70 -3.98 30.80
N ALA A 131 -34.59 -3.90 30.07
CA ALA A 131 -33.24 -3.94 30.63
C ALA A 131 -32.95 -2.74 31.54
N GLU A 132 -33.28 -1.54 31.09
CA GLU A 132 -33.17 -0.31 31.89
C GLU A 132 -34.00 -0.41 33.18
N ALA A 133 -35.27 -0.85 33.08
CA ALA A 133 -36.14 -1.05 34.24
C ALA A 133 -35.61 -2.11 35.22
N ALA A 134 -34.87 -3.11 34.72
CA ALA A 134 -34.25 -4.15 35.54
C ALA A 134 -32.84 -3.80 36.04
N GLY A 135 -32.32 -2.59 35.75
CA GLY A 135 -30.99 -2.14 36.15
C GLY A 135 -29.83 -2.81 35.38
N VAL A 136 -30.10 -3.39 34.21
CA VAL A 136 -29.09 -4.02 33.35
C VAL A 136 -28.53 -2.98 32.37
N PRO A 137 -27.20 -2.75 32.33
CA PRO A 137 -26.61 -1.86 31.34
C PRO A 137 -26.93 -2.32 29.92
N VAL A 138 -27.63 -1.48 29.16
CA VAL A 138 -28.00 -1.77 27.77
C VAL A 138 -27.57 -0.64 26.84
N ALA A 139 -27.05 -1.02 25.68
CA ALA A 139 -26.80 -0.10 24.58
C ALA A 139 -27.76 -0.44 23.44
N LEU A 140 -28.65 0.52 23.12
CA LEU A 140 -29.51 0.40 21.96
C LEU A 140 -28.67 0.52 20.68
N TRP A 141 -28.77 -0.48 19.82
CA TRP A 141 -28.08 -0.50 18.53
C TRP A 141 -28.97 0.09 17.44
N ASP A 142 -28.57 1.23 16.89
CA ASP A 142 -29.31 1.96 15.85
C ASP A 142 -28.86 1.60 14.41
N GLY A 143 -28.06 0.54 14.25
CA GLY A 143 -27.49 0.12 12.97
C GLY A 143 -25.97 -0.04 13.02
N PRO A 144 -25.35 -0.65 11.99
CA PRO A 144 -23.90 -0.63 11.88
C PRO A 144 -23.46 0.83 11.90
N PRO A 145 -22.29 1.16 12.49
CA PRO A 145 -21.75 2.50 12.32
C PRO A 145 -21.75 2.74 10.82
N ARG A 146 -22.48 3.78 10.36
CA ARG A 146 -22.36 4.22 8.97
C ARG A 146 -20.88 4.25 8.72
N ARG A 147 -20.41 3.40 7.80
CA ARG A 147 -19.02 3.37 7.34
C ARG A 147 -18.64 4.83 7.33
N ALA A 148 -17.68 5.24 8.17
CA ALA A 148 -17.28 6.64 8.17
C ALA A 148 -17.11 6.94 6.68
N PRO A 149 -17.87 7.91 6.13
CA PRO A 149 -17.58 8.34 4.78
C PRO A 149 -16.07 8.53 4.79
N LEU A 150 -15.36 8.00 3.78
CA LEU A 150 -14.06 8.59 3.40
C LEU A 150 -14.23 10.09 3.68
N PRO A 151 -13.40 10.67 4.59
CA PRO A 151 -13.71 11.92 5.28
C PRO A 151 -14.45 12.80 4.30
N ALA A 152 -15.73 13.08 4.58
CA ALA A 152 -16.52 13.90 3.68
C ALA A 152 -15.64 15.08 3.35
N ALA A 153 -15.36 15.29 2.06
CA ALA A 153 -14.77 16.53 1.61
C ALA A 153 -15.51 17.63 2.38
N PRO A 154 -14.79 18.55 3.04
CA PRO A 154 -15.42 19.57 3.87
C PRO A 154 -16.62 20.10 3.09
N ALA A 155 -17.78 20.22 3.77
CA ALA A 155 -19.01 20.71 3.16
C ALA A 155 -18.62 21.85 2.21
N PRO A 156 -18.99 21.81 0.91
CA PRO A 156 -18.42 22.70 -0.07
C PRO A 156 -18.60 24.10 0.46
N ALA A 157 -17.48 24.71 0.88
CA ALA A 157 -17.34 26.15 0.80
C ALA A 157 -17.85 26.49 -0.59
N SER A 158 -18.83 27.39 -0.67
CA SER A 158 -19.48 27.90 -1.89
C SER A 158 -18.65 27.54 -3.11
N PRO A 159 -19.14 26.67 -4.03
CA PRO A 159 -18.30 25.90 -4.93
C PRO A 159 -17.18 26.76 -5.46
N THR A 160 -15.96 26.51 -4.95
CA THR A 160 -14.78 27.20 -5.44
C THR A 160 -14.83 27.06 -6.95
N PRO A 161 -14.78 28.16 -7.71
CA PRO A 161 -14.91 28.07 -9.16
C PRO A 161 -13.93 27.01 -9.67
N PRO A 162 -14.35 26.15 -10.61
CA PRO A 162 -13.52 25.05 -11.08
C PRO A 162 -12.15 25.60 -11.48
N VAL A 163 -11.09 25.01 -10.92
CA VAL A 163 -9.72 25.47 -11.17
C VAL A 163 -9.46 25.47 -12.67
N ALA A 164 -9.14 26.63 -13.23
CA ALA A 164 -8.84 26.75 -14.64
C ALA A 164 -7.59 25.90 -14.99
N PRO A 165 -7.63 25.10 -16.07
CA PRO A 165 -6.46 24.36 -16.53
C PRO A 165 -5.28 25.30 -16.83
N PHE A 166 -4.06 24.81 -16.60
CA PHE A 166 -2.84 25.51 -17.01
C PHE A 166 -2.75 25.61 -18.54
N ALA A 167 -2.03 26.61 -19.04
CA ALA A 167 -1.76 26.74 -20.47
C ALA A 167 -0.93 25.55 -20.99
N LEU A 168 -1.08 25.23 -22.27
CA LEU A 168 -0.34 24.16 -22.96
C LEU A 168 0.58 24.75 -24.06
N PRO A 169 1.73 25.32 -23.69
CA PRO A 169 2.71 25.76 -24.68
C PRO A 169 3.39 24.56 -25.36
N SER A 170 3.97 24.79 -26.53
CA SER A 170 4.68 23.77 -27.30
C SER A 170 6.19 23.73 -27.03
N THR A 171 6.75 24.77 -26.38
CA THR A 171 8.18 24.88 -26.09
C THR A 171 8.44 25.14 -24.61
N PRO A 172 9.50 24.55 -24.04
CA PRO A 172 9.89 24.84 -22.66
C PRO A 172 10.39 26.29 -22.55
N LEU A 173 10.44 26.79 -21.31
CA LEU A 173 11.02 28.07 -21.00
C LEU A 173 12.53 28.08 -21.32
N THR A 174 12.98 29.06 -22.09
CA THR A 174 14.38 29.19 -22.55
C THR A 174 15.16 30.28 -21.83
N GLU A 175 14.57 30.95 -20.84
CA GLU A 175 15.25 32.02 -20.11
C GLU A 175 16.34 31.43 -19.19
N SER A 176 17.41 32.19 -19.00
CA SER A 176 18.49 31.81 -18.09
C SER A 176 18.03 31.95 -16.64
N ASP A 177 18.16 30.87 -15.87
CA ASP A 177 17.79 30.87 -14.45
C ASP A 177 18.80 31.67 -13.62
N ARG A 178 18.29 32.58 -12.78
CA ARG A 178 19.12 33.42 -11.92
C ARG A 178 19.08 32.89 -10.49
N PRO A 179 20.23 32.52 -9.89
CA PRO A 179 20.28 32.11 -8.50
C PRO A 179 19.78 33.22 -7.57
N LEU A 180 19.01 32.83 -6.54
CA LEU A 180 18.61 33.73 -5.47
C LEU A 180 19.51 33.52 -4.26
N SER A 181 20.07 34.61 -3.75
CA SER A 181 20.84 34.61 -2.52
C SER A 181 19.92 34.92 -1.34
N VAL A 182 19.99 34.09 -0.31
CA VAL A 182 19.32 34.30 0.98
C VAL A 182 20.36 34.51 2.06
N ARG A 183 20.12 35.48 2.95
CA ARG A 183 21.09 35.83 4.01
C ARG A 183 21.22 34.71 5.04
N GLN A 184 20.11 34.05 5.33
CA GLN A 184 20.03 32.95 6.29
C GLN A 184 18.92 32.00 5.88
N LEU A 185 19.26 30.70 5.82
CA LEU A 185 18.25 29.66 5.74
C LEU A 185 17.70 29.35 7.14
N PRO A 186 16.38 29.19 7.29
CA PRO A 186 15.80 28.89 8.58
C PRO A 186 16.16 27.48 9.03
N ALA A 187 16.55 27.35 10.30
CA ALA A 187 16.71 26.07 10.96
C ALA A 187 15.41 25.66 11.68
N SER A 188 15.39 24.45 12.25
CA SER A 188 14.33 24.05 13.18
C SER A 188 14.16 25.09 14.28
N GLY A 189 12.92 25.50 14.55
CA GLY A 189 12.56 26.53 15.52
C GLY A 189 12.50 27.95 14.95
N ALA A 190 12.98 28.21 13.72
CA ALA A 190 12.92 29.53 13.10
C ALA A 190 11.49 29.93 12.72
N ALA A 191 11.22 31.24 12.76
CA ALA A 191 9.97 31.79 12.24
C ALA A 191 10.06 31.98 10.72
N ILE A 192 8.97 31.69 10.02
CA ILE A 192 8.77 31.98 8.61
C ILE A 192 7.51 32.82 8.44
N ARG A 193 7.45 33.55 7.34
CA ARG A 193 6.31 34.39 6.95
C ARG A 193 5.77 33.90 5.61
N THR A 194 4.49 34.16 5.38
CA THR A 194 3.85 33.97 4.08
C THR A 194 3.41 35.31 3.50
N PRO A 195 3.22 35.43 2.17
CA PRO A 195 2.65 36.63 1.56
C PRO A 195 1.25 36.99 2.07
N SER A 196 0.49 36.02 2.62
CA SER A 196 -0.83 36.25 3.21
C SER A 196 -0.77 36.88 4.61
N GLY A 197 0.44 37.07 5.16
CA GLY A 197 0.65 37.62 6.51
C GLY A 197 0.65 36.58 7.61
N ARG A 198 0.54 35.27 7.30
CA ARG A 198 0.69 34.21 8.32
C ARG A 198 2.14 34.16 8.80
N HIS A 199 2.29 33.99 10.11
CA HIS A 199 3.55 33.67 10.78
C HIS A 199 3.50 32.25 11.30
N LEU A 200 4.48 31.44 10.95
CA LEU A 200 4.59 30.04 11.36
C LEU A 200 5.97 29.78 11.92
N ARG A 201 6.09 28.77 12.78
CA ARG A 201 7.37 28.29 13.28
C ARG A 201 7.69 26.94 12.68
N LEU A 202 8.91 26.80 12.15
CA LEU A 202 9.42 25.50 11.71
C LEU A 202 9.64 24.61 12.93
N GLY A 203 9.10 23.40 12.87
CA GLY A 203 9.42 22.32 13.80
C GLY A 203 10.63 21.51 13.33
N ALA A 204 10.72 20.26 13.79
CA ALA A 204 11.79 19.35 13.41
C ALA A 204 11.80 19.07 11.90
N ALA A 205 13.01 18.87 11.35
CA ALA A 205 13.19 18.34 10.00
C ALA A 205 12.63 16.91 9.92
N ILE A 206 11.78 16.65 8.94
CA ILE A 206 11.12 15.35 8.70
C ILE A 206 11.95 14.54 7.71
N SER A 207 12.43 15.20 6.66
CA SER A 207 13.27 14.59 5.63
C SER A 207 14.15 15.65 4.96
N ALA A 208 15.25 15.21 4.38
CA ALA A 208 16.13 16.02 3.54
C ALA A 208 16.38 15.26 2.23
N GLY A 209 16.22 15.96 1.11
CA GLY A 209 16.47 15.45 -0.23
C GLY A 209 17.52 16.29 -0.96
N GLY A 210 17.74 15.98 -2.24
CA GLY A 210 18.72 16.70 -3.08
C GLY A 210 18.34 18.14 -3.38
N GLU A 211 17.06 18.51 -3.23
CA GLU A 211 16.59 19.86 -3.54
C GLU A 211 16.37 20.75 -2.32
N GLY A 212 16.09 20.15 -1.17
CA GLY A 212 15.72 20.87 0.03
C GLY A 212 15.36 19.94 1.18
N SER A 213 14.89 20.53 2.26
CA SER A 213 14.46 19.82 3.47
C SER A 213 13.00 20.11 3.77
N ILE A 214 12.28 19.11 4.26
CA ILE A 214 10.89 19.24 4.70
C ILE A 214 10.88 19.39 6.21
N PHE A 215 10.28 20.47 6.71
CA PHE A 215 10.12 20.76 8.12
C PHE A 215 8.65 20.63 8.52
N ALA A 216 8.41 20.15 9.74
CA ALA A 216 7.11 20.32 10.38
C ALA A 216 6.83 21.83 10.56
N THR A 217 5.57 22.20 10.74
CA THR A 217 5.18 23.54 11.19
C THR A 217 4.38 23.43 12.49
N ASP A 218 4.17 24.56 13.15
CA ASP A 218 3.23 24.68 14.27
C ASP A 218 1.75 24.65 13.84
N SER A 219 1.47 24.67 12.53
CA SER A 219 0.16 24.40 11.95
C SER A 219 -0.02 22.89 11.69
N ALA A 220 -0.99 22.30 12.39
CA ALA A 220 -1.27 20.87 12.24
C ALA A 220 -1.72 20.53 10.81
N GLY A 221 -1.11 19.50 10.22
CA GLY A 221 -1.46 19.04 8.86
C GLY A 221 -0.71 19.75 7.73
N GLU A 222 0.18 20.70 8.03
CA GLU A 222 0.98 21.43 7.04
C GLU A 222 2.49 21.24 7.30
N VAL A 223 3.27 21.17 6.23
CA VAL A 223 4.74 21.11 6.27
C VAL A 223 5.33 22.18 5.35
N CYS A 224 6.56 22.59 5.64
CA CYS A 224 7.29 23.56 4.83
C CYS A 224 8.44 22.86 4.11
N LYS A 225 8.49 22.95 2.77
CA LYS A 225 9.70 22.64 1.99
C LYS A 225 10.57 23.88 1.98
N VAL A 226 11.83 23.74 2.40
CA VAL A 226 12.85 24.78 2.34
C VAL A 226 13.93 24.31 1.39
N TYR A 227 14.19 25.06 0.32
CA TYR A 227 15.20 24.69 -0.67
C TYR A 227 16.62 24.88 -0.13
N HIS A 228 17.56 24.07 -0.65
CA HIS A 228 18.99 24.29 -0.41
C HIS A 228 19.46 25.57 -1.12
N PRO A 229 20.54 26.24 -0.67
CA PRO A 229 20.98 27.52 -1.25
C PRO A 229 21.23 27.44 -2.75
N HIS A 230 21.88 26.37 -3.21
CA HIS A 230 22.22 26.15 -4.62
C HIS A 230 21.02 25.77 -5.50
N LYS A 231 19.82 25.65 -4.93
CA LYS A 231 18.56 25.34 -5.62
C LYS A 231 17.60 26.51 -5.64
N LEU A 232 17.90 27.59 -4.91
CA LEU A 232 17.10 28.81 -4.91
C LEU A 232 17.37 29.60 -6.18
N SER A 233 16.29 29.88 -6.92
CA SER A 233 16.38 30.61 -8.18
C SER A 233 15.08 31.33 -8.52
N GLU A 234 15.17 32.32 -9.40
CA GLU A 234 14.04 33.14 -9.80
C GLU A 234 13.00 32.31 -10.56
N LEU A 235 13.42 31.38 -11.43
CA LEU A 235 12.49 30.49 -12.12
C LEU A 235 11.72 29.59 -11.18
N ARG A 236 12.41 29.06 -10.18
CA ARG A 236 11.78 28.20 -9.18
C ARG A 236 10.76 28.98 -8.37
N ARG A 237 11.11 30.19 -7.92
CA ARG A 237 10.16 31.09 -7.25
C ARG A 237 8.93 31.36 -8.12
N ARG A 238 9.11 31.79 -9.37
CA ARG A 238 8.02 32.06 -10.32
C ARG A 238 7.13 30.84 -10.55
N LYS A 239 7.72 29.65 -10.68
CA LYS A 239 6.96 28.39 -10.80
C LYS A 239 6.08 28.14 -9.57
N ILE A 240 6.64 28.28 -8.36
CA ILE A 240 5.86 28.11 -7.13
C ILE A 240 4.76 29.17 -7.00
N GLU A 241 5.04 30.44 -7.32
CA GLU A 241 4.04 31.51 -7.38
C GLU A 241 2.90 31.14 -8.34
N LEU A 242 3.23 30.60 -9.52
CA LEU A 242 2.27 30.12 -10.50
C LEU A 242 1.43 28.95 -9.94
N MET A 243 2.04 28.00 -9.23
CA MET A 243 1.34 26.89 -8.59
C MET A 243 0.39 27.36 -7.48
N VAL A 244 0.85 28.28 -6.63
CA VAL A 244 0.08 28.85 -5.51
C VAL A 244 -1.08 29.72 -6.00
N SER A 245 -0.92 30.41 -7.13
CA SER A 245 -2.00 31.22 -7.72
C SER A 245 -3.21 30.39 -8.15
N ARG A 246 -3.03 29.07 -8.33
CA ARG A 246 -4.10 28.11 -8.61
C ARG A 246 -4.30 27.22 -7.39
N ARG A 247 -5.35 27.52 -6.61
CA ARG A 247 -5.71 26.77 -5.41
C ARG A 247 -6.18 25.36 -5.76
N ILE A 248 -5.26 24.42 -5.84
CA ILE A 248 -5.52 23.01 -6.08
C ILE A 248 -5.54 22.28 -4.75
N GLU A 249 -6.75 21.91 -4.33
CA GLU A 249 -6.99 21.16 -3.09
C GLU A 249 -7.53 19.77 -3.44
N ARG A 250 -6.72 18.73 -3.18
CA ARG A 250 -7.12 17.34 -3.36
C ARG A 250 -6.46 16.48 -2.28
N PRO A 251 -7.23 15.67 -1.52
CA PRO A 251 -6.65 14.69 -0.60
C PRO A 251 -5.66 13.79 -1.34
N GLY A 252 -4.47 13.56 -0.78
CA GLY A 252 -3.43 12.77 -1.42
C GLY A 252 -2.53 13.55 -2.38
N LEU A 253 -2.61 14.89 -2.45
CA LEU A 253 -1.71 15.69 -3.28
C LEU A 253 -1.02 16.76 -2.43
N CYS A 254 0.31 16.73 -2.35
CA CYS A 254 1.09 17.74 -1.66
C CYS A 254 1.33 18.97 -2.54
N TRP A 255 0.26 19.62 -2.99
CA TRP A 255 0.33 20.82 -3.83
C TRP A 255 0.84 22.03 -3.03
N PRO A 256 1.66 22.94 -3.60
CA PRO A 256 2.05 24.17 -2.94
C PRO A 256 0.84 25.05 -2.63
N THR A 257 0.73 25.50 -1.39
CA THR A 257 -0.41 26.30 -0.90
C THR A 257 -0.03 27.76 -0.71
N GLU A 258 1.18 28.04 -0.22
CA GLU A 258 1.72 29.39 -0.05
C GLU A 258 3.24 29.40 -0.20
N LEU A 259 3.80 30.56 -0.56
CA LEU A 259 5.24 30.78 -0.49
C LEU A 259 5.69 30.84 0.98
N ALA A 260 6.86 30.28 1.26
CA ALA A 260 7.57 30.46 2.52
C ALA A 260 8.66 31.52 2.33
N LEU A 261 8.64 32.53 3.20
CA LEU A 261 9.61 33.60 3.28
C LEU A 261 10.35 33.54 4.62
N ASN A 262 11.62 33.88 4.65
CA ASN A 262 12.33 34.11 5.91
C ASN A 262 11.89 35.43 6.57
N GLU A 263 12.43 35.75 7.75
CA GLU A 263 12.08 36.98 8.47
C GLU A 263 12.46 38.27 7.72
N ALA A 264 13.45 38.20 6.81
CA ALA A 264 13.85 39.29 5.94
C ALA A 264 12.94 39.43 4.69
N GLY A 265 11.93 38.57 4.54
CA GLY A 265 11.02 38.58 3.39
C GLY A 265 11.59 37.90 2.13
N GLU A 266 12.68 37.14 2.26
CA GLU A 266 13.34 36.46 1.14
C GLU A 266 12.70 35.08 0.90
N PHE A 267 12.48 34.71 -0.36
CA PHE A 267 11.91 33.42 -0.74
C PHE A 267 12.85 32.26 -0.39
N ILE A 268 12.32 31.27 0.33
CA ILE A 268 13.08 30.09 0.78
C ILE A 268 12.44 28.77 0.37
N GLY A 269 11.16 28.77 -0.03
CA GLY A 269 10.42 27.56 -0.37
C GLY A 269 8.91 27.76 -0.26
N TYR A 270 8.18 26.74 0.19
CA TYR A 270 6.71 26.76 0.19
C TYR A 270 6.07 25.87 1.24
N LEU A 271 4.82 26.17 1.58
CA LEU A 271 3.95 25.36 2.43
C LEU A 271 3.13 24.38 1.59
N MET A 272 2.88 23.19 2.13
CA MET A 272 2.05 22.17 1.49
C MET A 272 1.38 21.25 2.52
N PRO A 273 0.30 20.54 2.15
CA PRO A 273 -0.30 19.52 2.99
C PRO A 273 0.72 18.44 3.41
N ARG A 274 0.60 17.97 4.65
CA ARG A 274 1.44 16.89 5.19
C ARG A 274 0.98 15.54 4.63
N ALA A 275 1.84 14.91 3.84
CA ALA A 275 1.62 13.52 3.41
C ALA A 275 1.62 12.54 4.59
N SER A 276 0.91 11.43 4.41
CA SER A 276 0.90 10.30 5.35
C SER A 276 1.13 8.98 4.61
N GLY A 277 1.54 7.95 5.35
CA GLY A 277 1.83 6.64 4.79
C GLY A 277 3.33 6.37 4.61
N ARG A 278 3.62 5.30 3.86
CA ARG A 278 4.98 4.79 3.62
C ARG A 278 5.31 4.91 2.15
N THR A 279 6.55 5.21 1.80
CA THR A 279 6.96 5.25 0.39
C THR A 279 6.73 3.90 -0.29
N VAL A 280 6.09 3.89 -1.45
CA VAL A 280 5.79 2.67 -2.23
C VAL A 280 7.06 1.85 -2.45
N GLN A 281 8.14 2.49 -2.90
CA GLN A 281 9.41 1.84 -3.19
C GLN A 281 9.93 0.97 -2.03
N SER A 282 9.94 1.49 -0.81
CA SER A 282 10.52 0.82 0.36
C SER A 282 9.53 -0.07 1.11
N SER A 283 8.23 0.04 0.83
CA SER A 283 7.19 -0.62 1.63
C SER A 283 6.51 -1.79 0.96
N MET A 284 6.48 -1.87 -0.38
CA MET A 284 5.68 -2.89 -1.07
C MET A 284 6.34 -3.58 -2.28
N PHE A 285 7.47 -3.09 -2.77
CA PHE A 285 8.10 -3.62 -4.00
C PHE A 285 9.00 -4.85 -3.78
N VAL A 286 9.08 -5.33 -2.54
CA VAL A 286 9.76 -6.57 -2.18
C VAL A 286 8.76 -7.44 -1.42
N LYS A 287 8.53 -8.68 -1.88
CA LYS A 287 7.48 -9.57 -1.35
C LYS A 287 7.47 -9.68 0.19
N PRO A 288 8.58 -10.06 0.86
CA PRO A 288 8.60 -10.11 2.33
C PRO A 288 8.28 -8.78 3.01
N VAL A 289 8.62 -7.67 2.36
CA VAL A 289 8.40 -6.32 2.90
C VAL A 289 6.93 -5.92 2.74
N LEU A 290 6.31 -6.24 1.61
CA LEU A 290 4.87 -6.07 1.37
C LEU A 290 4.05 -6.87 2.38
N GLU A 291 4.35 -8.17 2.53
CA GLU A 291 3.64 -9.06 3.47
C GLU A 291 3.83 -8.62 4.93
N LYS A 292 4.99 -8.05 5.28
CA LYS A 292 5.26 -7.53 6.63
C LYS A 292 4.53 -6.21 6.89
N ASN A 293 4.61 -5.26 5.96
CA ASN A 293 4.05 -3.93 6.16
C ASN A 293 2.53 -3.90 5.99
N PHE A 294 2.00 -4.79 5.14
CA PHE A 294 0.59 -4.85 4.81
C PHE A 294 0.06 -6.30 4.89
N PRO A 295 0.06 -6.90 6.10
CA PRO A 295 -0.20 -8.34 6.29
C PRO A 295 -1.61 -8.79 5.90
N HIS A 296 -2.55 -7.85 5.78
CA HIS A 296 -3.93 -8.12 5.40
C HIS A 296 -4.24 -7.83 3.93
N TRP A 297 -3.28 -7.26 3.20
CA TRP A 297 -3.50 -6.90 1.81
C TRP A 297 -3.61 -8.12 0.92
N ARG A 298 -4.53 -8.02 -0.04
CA ARG A 298 -4.77 -8.99 -1.09
C ARG A 298 -4.62 -8.35 -2.45
N ARG A 299 -4.84 -9.12 -3.52
CA ARG A 299 -4.78 -8.60 -4.89
C ARG A 299 -5.69 -7.39 -5.08
N ARG A 300 -6.90 -7.43 -4.51
CA ARG A 300 -7.86 -6.31 -4.55
C ARG A 300 -7.30 -5.00 -4.00
N ASP A 301 -6.40 -5.06 -3.03
CA ASP A 301 -5.76 -3.87 -2.46
C ASP A 301 -4.76 -3.24 -3.42
N LEU A 302 -3.98 -4.07 -4.14
CA LEU A 302 -3.16 -3.56 -5.24
C LEU A 302 -4.00 -2.92 -6.34
N VAL A 303 -5.19 -3.47 -6.63
CA VAL A 303 -6.12 -2.88 -7.61
C VAL A 303 -6.72 -1.58 -7.09
N ASN A 304 -7.06 -1.47 -5.80
CA ASN A 304 -7.51 -0.20 -5.20
C ASN A 304 -6.45 0.87 -5.31
N LEU A 305 -5.18 0.52 -5.07
CA LEU A 305 -4.04 1.43 -5.22
C LEU A 305 -3.88 1.90 -6.66
N CYS A 306 -3.98 0.99 -7.64
CA CYS A 306 -3.99 1.35 -9.05
C CYS A 306 -5.12 2.34 -9.40
N ILE A 307 -6.32 2.13 -8.86
CA ILE A 307 -7.47 3.02 -9.09
C ILE A 307 -7.18 4.41 -8.51
N ALA A 308 -6.75 4.49 -7.25
CA ALA A 308 -6.40 5.76 -6.59
C ALA A 308 -5.33 6.51 -7.38
N PHE A 309 -4.30 5.81 -7.85
CA PHE A 309 -3.24 6.39 -8.69
C PHE A 309 -3.80 6.99 -9.98
N VAL A 310 -4.60 6.24 -10.74
CA VAL A 310 -5.15 6.72 -12.01
C VAL A 310 -6.15 7.86 -11.79
N GLU A 311 -6.89 7.89 -10.68
CA GLU A 311 -7.75 9.01 -10.29
C GLU A 311 -6.96 10.30 -10.02
N HIS A 312 -5.75 10.20 -9.43
CA HIS A 312 -4.86 11.36 -9.28
C HIS A 312 -4.35 11.86 -10.62
N ILE A 313 -3.89 10.95 -11.49
CA ILE A 313 -3.37 11.32 -12.81
C ILE A 313 -4.46 11.97 -13.67
N ASP A 314 -5.66 11.39 -13.68
CA ASP A 314 -6.84 11.92 -14.36
C ASP A 314 -7.17 13.35 -13.92
N PHE A 315 -7.16 13.61 -12.60
CA PHE A 315 -7.36 14.94 -12.05
C PHE A 315 -6.29 15.94 -12.52
N LEU A 316 -5.01 15.56 -12.47
CA LEU A 316 -3.90 16.40 -12.91
C LEU A 316 -3.96 16.68 -14.42
N HIS A 317 -4.28 15.66 -15.22
CA HIS A 317 -4.39 15.77 -16.68
C HIS A 317 -5.51 16.72 -17.12
N ARG A 318 -6.64 16.74 -16.41
CA ARG A 318 -7.72 17.71 -16.66
C ARG A 318 -7.28 19.15 -16.43
N LEU A 319 -6.31 19.37 -15.54
CA LEU A 319 -5.72 20.67 -15.26
C LEU A 319 -4.50 20.98 -16.14
N ASN A 320 -4.18 20.14 -17.13
CA ASN A 320 -2.98 20.26 -17.97
C ASN A 320 -1.66 20.17 -17.18
N ILE A 321 -1.66 19.44 -16.07
CA ILE A 321 -0.47 19.16 -15.27
C ILE A 321 0.06 17.77 -15.66
N ILE A 322 1.36 17.67 -15.91
CA ILE A 322 2.06 16.41 -16.16
C ILE A 322 3.00 16.15 -14.98
N VAL A 323 2.91 14.98 -14.34
CA VAL A 323 3.77 14.60 -13.21
C VAL A 323 5.22 14.54 -13.63
N GLY A 324 5.50 13.97 -14.81
CA GLY A 324 6.82 13.98 -15.46
C GLY A 324 7.82 12.97 -14.88
N ASP A 325 7.96 12.89 -13.55
CA ASP A 325 8.72 11.85 -12.84
C ASP A 325 7.80 10.96 -11.99
N ILE A 326 6.92 10.21 -12.67
CA ILE A 326 6.19 9.12 -12.03
C ILE A 326 7.23 8.12 -11.53
N ASN A 327 7.34 8.02 -10.20
CA ASN A 327 8.37 7.25 -9.53
C ASN A 327 7.82 6.73 -8.19
N PRO A 328 8.04 5.46 -7.83
CA PRO A 328 7.60 4.90 -6.55
C PRO A 328 8.22 5.55 -5.32
N LEU A 329 9.29 6.34 -5.47
CA LEU A 329 9.84 7.19 -4.41
C LEU A 329 8.96 8.40 -4.10
N ASN A 330 8.20 8.89 -5.08
CA ASN A 330 7.33 10.06 -4.98
C ASN A 330 5.87 9.69 -4.64
N LEU A 331 5.62 8.44 -4.26
CA LEU A 331 4.32 7.92 -3.88
C LEU A 331 4.36 7.37 -2.46
N LEU A 332 3.48 7.86 -1.60
CA LEU A 332 3.30 7.36 -0.23
C LEU A 332 1.93 6.69 -0.11
N VAL A 333 1.90 5.47 0.43
CA VAL A 333 0.69 4.68 0.56
C VAL A 333 0.32 4.46 2.02
N GLY A 334 -0.95 4.65 2.35
CA GLY A 334 -1.50 4.42 3.69
C GLY A 334 -1.77 2.94 3.98
N GLU A 335 -2.21 2.65 5.20
CA GLU A 335 -2.67 1.30 5.58
C GLU A 335 -3.93 0.88 4.78
N ASP A 336 -4.81 1.85 4.46
CA ASP A 336 -5.88 1.69 3.49
C ASP A 336 -5.33 1.86 2.07
N SER A 337 -5.51 0.83 1.24
CA SER A 337 -5.04 0.76 -0.15
C SER A 337 -5.62 1.83 -1.07
N ARG A 338 -6.67 2.55 -0.65
CA ARG A 338 -7.23 3.70 -1.36
C ARG A 338 -6.53 5.03 -1.05
N GLN A 339 -5.69 5.07 -0.04
CA GLN A 339 -5.00 6.29 0.39
C GLN A 339 -3.61 6.34 -0.25
N LEU A 340 -3.48 7.16 -1.27
CA LEU A 340 -2.24 7.41 -1.98
C LEU A 340 -1.91 8.90 -1.93
N TRP A 341 -0.65 9.21 -1.65
CA TRP A 341 -0.11 10.56 -1.63
C TRP A 341 0.95 10.73 -2.72
N LEU A 342 0.79 11.76 -3.54
CA LEU A 342 1.80 12.24 -4.48
C LEU A 342 2.59 13.36 -3.80
N VAL A 343 3.89 13.16 -3.66
CA VAL A 343 4.83 14.14 -3.10
C VAL A 343 5.74 14.71 -4.20
N ASP A 344 6.55 15.71 -3.83
CA ASP A 344 7.48 16.39 -4.74
C ASP A 344 6.77 17.03 -5.95
N THR A 345 5.60 17.62 -5.71
CA THR A 345 4.73 18.18 -6.75
C THR A 345 5.32 19.41 -7.43
N ASP A 346 6.30 20.08 -6.81
CA ASP A 346 7.03 21.20 -7.42
C ASP A 346 7.93 20.78 -8.57
N SER A 347 8.19 19.48 -8.75
CA SER A 347 8.85 18.94 -9.94
C SER A 347 7.91 18.87 -11.15
N PHE A 348 6.59 18.85 -10.97
CA PHE A 348 5.61 18.61 -12.03
C PHE A 348 5.71 19.64 -13.14
N GLN A 349 5.46 19.21 -14.38
CA GLN A 349 5.40 20.10 -15.52
C GLN A 349 4.07 20.86 -15.53
N ILE A 350 4.17 22.18 -15.58
CA ILE A 350 3.04 23.11 -15.73
C ILE A 350 3.44 24.18 -16.74
N GLU A 351 2.53 24.52 -17.65
CA GLU A 351 2.80 25.48 -18.71
C GLU A 351 4.15 25.21 -19.41
N ASN A 352 5.03 26.21 -19.46
CA ASN A 352 6.36 26.15 -20.05
C ASN A 352 7.44 25.73 -19.06
N PHE A 353 7.10 25.37 -17.82
CA PHE A 353 8.06 24.84 -16.84
C PHE A 353 8.17 23.32 -17.00
N PRO A 354 9.23 22.79 -17.65
CA PRO A 354 9.42 21.36 -17.80
C PRO A 354 9.67 20.69 -16.45
N CYS A 355 9.41 19.38 -16.38
CA CYS A 355 9.88 18.54 -15.27
C CYS A 355 11.35 18.14 -15.53
N PRO A 356 12.33 18.65 -14.75
CA PRO A 356 13.76 18.51 -15.06
C PRO A 356 14.33 17.15 -14.67
N VAL A 357 13.54 16.31 -13.99
CA VAL A 357 13.92 14.99 -13.52
C VAL A 357 13.10 13.91 -14.22
N GLY A 358 13.55 12.67 -14.13
CA GLY A 358 12.87 11.52 -14.70
C GLY A 358 13.60 10.22 -14.43
N THR A 359 12.84 9.14 -14.37
CA THR A 359 13.36 7.80 -14.05
C THR A 359 13.31 6.90 -15.27
N VAL A 360 14.43 6.29 -15.66
CA VAL A 360 14.59 5.52 -16.92
C VAL A 360 13.46 4.51 -17.16
N ASN A 361 13.06 3.75 -16.14
CA ASN A 361 12.00 2.75 -16.26
C ASN A 361 10.63 3.32 -16.64
N PHE A 362 10.39 4.61 -16.35
CA PHE A 362 9.15 5.32 -16.59
C PHE A 362 9.24 6.28 -17.80
N THR A 363 10.42 6.42 -18.40
CA THR A 363 10.63 7.26 -19.59
C THR A 363 10.17 6.51 -20.86
N ALA A 364 9.31 7.13 -21.66
CA ALA A 364 8.81 6.54 -22.90
C ALA A 364 9.97 6.29 -23.92
N PRO A 365 9.90 5.23 -24.75
CA PRO A 365 11.00 4.81 -25.61
C PRO A 365 11.53 5.92 -26.53
N GLU A 366 10.65 6.76 -27.07
CA GLU A 366 10.95 7.87 -27.98
C GLU A 366 11.70 9.05 -27.34
N ILE A 367 11.73 9.13 -26.00
CA ILE A 367 12.41 10.20 -25.25
C ILE A 367 13.53 9.68 -24.35
N GLN A 368 13.91 8.41 -24.49
CA GLN A 368 15.01 7.82 -23.75
C GLN A 368 16.35 8.49 -24.08
N GLY A 369 17.14 8.79 -23.04
CA GLY A 369 18.46 9.42 -23.16
C GLY A 369 18.45 10.92 -23.48
N ARG A 370 17.26 11.55 -23.56
CA ARG A 370 17.14 13.01 -23.68
C ARG A 370 17.21 13.66 -22.30
N HIS A 371 17.82 14.83 -22.22
CA HIS A 371 17.84 15.62 -20.99
C HIS A 371 16.43 16.19 -20.72
N TYR A 372 15.88 15.90 -19.54
CA TYR A 372 14.46 16.13 -19.24
C TYR A 372 14.06 17.62 -19.17
N GLY A 373 15.02 18.52 -18.92
CA GLY A 373 14.78 19.96 -18.91
C GLY A 373 14.61 20.59 -20.29
N ASP A 374 14.96 19.88 -21.37
CA ASP A 374 15.10 20.47 -22.70
C ASP A 374 13.82 20.38 -23.54
N TYR A 375 12.76 19.78 -23.01
CA TYR A 375 11.50 19.59 -23.72
C TYR A 375 10.30 19.51 -22.78
N LEU A 376 9.12 19.81 -23.31
CA LEU A 376 7.86 19.55 -22.64
C LEU A 376 7.40 18.13 -22.96
N ARG A 377 7.11 17.34 -21.92
CA ARG A 377 6.47 16.04 -22.08
C ARG A 377 5.03 16.22 -22.55
N SER A 378 4.54 15.27 -23.32
CA SER A 378 3.13 15.16 -23.70
C SER A 378 2.40 14.20 -22.76
N LYS A 379 1.06 14.20 -22.79
CA LYS A 379 0.26 13.19 -22.10
C LYS A 379 0.60 11.77 -22.60
N GLU A 380 0.91 11.60 -23.88
CA GLU A 380 1.34 10.32 -24.46
C GLU A 380 2.62 9.77 -23.80
N HIS A 381 3.62 10.63 -23.55
CA HIS A 381 4.81 10.23 -22.80
C HIS A 381 4.46 9.74 -21.39
N GLU A 382 3.50 10.42 -20.73
CA GLU A 382 3.08 10.06 -19.38
C GLU A 382 2.19 8.81 -19.34
N LEU A 383 1.40 8.51 -20.37
CA LEU A 383 0.61 7.27 -20.44
C LEU A 383 1.49 6.01 -20.40
N PHE A 384 2.70 6.07 -20.97
CA PHE A 384 3.70 5.00 -20.79
C PHE A 384 4.10 4.85 -19.32
N ALA A 385 4.45 5.96 -18.67
CA ALA A 385 4.86 5.97 -17.27
C ALA A 385 3.74 5.47 -16.33
N VAL A 386 2.50 5.86 -16.61
CA VAL A 386 1.30 5.38 -15.91
C VAL A 386 1.17 3.87 -16.04
N ALA A 387 1.24 3.34 -17.27
CA ALA A 387 1.17 1.90 -17.49
C ALA A 387 2.32 1.17 -16.78
N THR A 388 3.55 1.71 -16.79
CA THR A 388 4.68 1.15 -16.05
C THR A 388 4.40 1.07 -14.55
N MET A 389 3.86 2.15 -13.95
CA MET A 389 3.53 2.15 -12.52
C MET A 389 2.40 1.15 -12.20
N LEU A 390 1.34 1.12 -13.01
CA LEU A 390 0.26 0.14 -12.88
C LEU A 390 0.77 -1.30 -12.97
N PHE A 391 1.68 -1.55 -13.90
CA PHE A 391 2.32 -2.85 -14.04
C PHE A 391 3.11 -3.21 -12.78
N MET A 392 3.91 -2.28 -12.24
CA MET A 392 4.71 -2.47 -11.04
C MET A 392 3.88 -2.58 -9.74
N PHE A 393 2.68 -2.01 -9.68
CA PHE A 393 1.74 -2.26 -8.59
C PHE A 393 1.18 -3.68 -8.67
N LEU A 394 0.71 -4.11 -9.86
CA LEU A 394 0.13 -5.44 -10.07
C LEU A 394 1.16 -6.57 -10.08
N HIS A 395 2.42 -6.25 -10.38
CA HIS A 395 3.62 -7.08 -10.23
C HIS A 395 4.56 -6.41 -9.22
N PRO A 396 4.28 -6.50 -7.90
CA PRO A 396 4.93 -5.67 -6.89
C PRO A 396 6.44 -5.49 -7.11
N GLY A 397 6.82 -4.29 -7.55
CA GLY A 397 8.20 -3.87 -7.78
C GLY A 397 8.89 -4.31 -9.06
N LYS A 398 8.23 -5.08 -9.92
CA LYS A 398 8.84 -5.64 -11.12
C LYS A 398 8.55 -4.78 -12.36
N PRO A 399 9.57 -4.16 -13.00
CA PRO A 399 9.37 -3.38 -14.22
C PRO A 399 8.94 -4.24 -15.42
N PRO A 400 8.24 -3.66 -16.42
CA PRO A 400 7.73 -4.41 -17.57
C PRO A 400 8.82 -5.07 -18.42
N TYR A 401 9.95 -4.38 -18.65
CA TYR A 401 11.07 -4.87 -19.50
C TYR A 401 12.21 -5.51 -18.69
N SER A 402 11.87 -6.29 -17.66
CA SER A 402 12.84 -6.90 -16.76
C SER A 402 13.16 -8.36 -17.12
N GLN A 403 13.30 -8.61 -18.42
CA GLN A 403 13.60 -9.92 -19.02
C GLN A 403 14.96 -10.50 -18.61
N GLN A 404 15.07 -11.82 -18.66
CA GLN A 404 16.33 -12.53 -18.42
C GLN A 404 17.31 -12.28 -19.58
N GLY A 405 18.58 -12.02 -19.25
CA GLY A 405 19.62 -11.77 -20.26
C GLY A 405 19.44 -10.47 -21.05
N GLY A 406 18.59 -9.55 -20.58
CA GLY A 406 18.41 -8.22 -21.20
C GLY A 406 19.62 -7.30 -20.98
N GLY A 407 19.67 -6.23 -21.76
CA GLY A 407 20.65 -5.16 -21.64
C GLY A 407 20.30 -4.16 -20.55
N SER A 408 20.78 -2.91 -20.69
CA SER A 408 20.39 -1.85 -19.77
C SER A 408 18.86 -1.61 -19.83
N PRO A 409 18.23 -1.10 -18.75
CA PRO A 409 16.79 -0.81 -18.79
C PRO A 409 16.38 0.10 -19.95
N MET A 410 17.24 1.07 -20.31
CA MET A 410 17.02 1.97 -21.44
C MET A 410 16.95 1.20 -22.77
N ASP A 411 17.90 0.29 -23.01
CA ASP A 411 17.96 -0.49 -24.25
C ASP A 411 16.75 -1.43 -24.37
N ASN A 412 16.37 -2.08 -23.28
CA ASN A 412 15.20 -2.97 -23.26
C ASN A 412 13.90 -2.21 -23.53
N ILE A 413 13.76 -0.99 -23.00
CA ILE A 413 12.59 -0.12 -23.26
C ILE A 413 12.57 0.32 -24.72
N LYS A 414 13.72 0.76 -25.28
CA LYS A 414 13.82 1.16 -26.69
C LYS A 414 13.49 -0.01 -27.64
N ALA A 415 13.91 -1.22 -27.28
CA ALA A 415 13.61 -2.43 -28.06
C ALA A 415 12.12 -2.81 -28.03
N MET A 416 11.37 -2.37 -27.01
CA MET A 416 9.95 -2.71 -26.81
C MET A 416 9.69 -4.22 -26.86
N ASP A 417 10.66 -5.01 -26.40
CA ASP A 417 10.58 -6.46 -26.38
C ASP A 417 9.93 -6.98 -25.09
N PHE A 418 8.65 -6.65 -24.93
CA PHE A 418 7.90 -7.00 -23.73
C PHE A 418 7.84 -8.55 -23.55
N PRO A 419 8.36 -9.09 -22.44
CA PRO A 419 8.76 -10.49 -22.39
C PRO A 419 7.64 -11.46 -21.97
N TYR A 420 6.42 -10.98 -21.72
CA TYR A 420 5.33 -11.82 -21.22
C TYR A 420 4.49 -12.41 -22.36
N LEU A 421 4.13 -13.69 -22.22
CA LEU A 421 3.32 -14.43 -23.19
C LEU A 421 1.99 -13.72 -23.44
N PHE A 422 1.66 -13.46 -24.70
CA PHE A 422 0.35 -12.95 -25.10
C PHE A 422 -0.07 -13.55 -26.44
N ILE A 423 -1.37 -13.81 -26.58
CA ILE A 423 -1.95 -14.35 -27.82
C ILE A 423 -3.10 -13.41 -28.18
N GLN A 424 -3.06 -12.87 -29.39
CA GLN A 424 -4.06 -11.94 -29.92
C GLN A 424 -4.52 -12.43 -31.29
N GLY A 425 -5.70 -13.05 -31.34
CA GLY A 425 -6.15 -13.71 -32.57
C GLY A 425 -5.18 -14.83 -32.98
N GLU A 426 -4.64 -14.73 -34.20
CA GLU A 426 -3.65 -15.68 -34.74
C GLU A 426 -2.21 -15.34 -34.32
N ASP A 427 -1.97 -14.11 -33.84
CA ASP A 427 -0.65 -13.68 -33.41
C ASP A 427 -0.28 -14.29 -32.06
N ASN A 428 0.85 -15.01 -32.06
CA ASN A 428 1.40 -15.66 -30.87
C ASN A 428 2.73 -15.01 -30.47
N PHE A 429 2.73 -14.34 -29.32
CA PHE A 429 3.93 -13.75 -28.71
C PHE A 429 4.41 -14.66 -27.58
N PRO A 430 5.38 -15.57 -27.81
CA PRO A 430 5.69 -16.67 -26.90
C PRO A 430 6.29 -16.26 -25.54
N GLY A 431 6.56 -14.98 -25.29
CA GLY A 431 7.08 -14.48 -24.02
C GLY A 431 8.45 -15.06 -23.66
N LYS A 432 9.40 -15.01 -24.60
CA LYS A 432 10.76 -15.51 -24.37
C LYS A 432 11.43 -14.64 -23.30
N ASN A 433 12.07 -15.28 -22.32
CA ASN A 433 12.86 -14.62 -21.27
C ASN A 433 12.08 -13.83 -20.22
N ALA A 434 10.78 -14.09 -20.01
CA ALA A 434 10.07 -13.48 -18.89
C ALA A 434 10.81 -13.77 -17.55
N PRO A 435 10.85 -12.80 -16.63
CA PRO A 435 11.66 -12.93 -15.42
C PRO A 435 11.26 -14.11 -14.54
N GLN A 436 12.25 -14.75 -13.92
CA GLN A 436 12.04 -15.87 -12.99
C GLN A 436 11.25 -15.42 -11.76
N GLY A 437 10.54 -16.36 -11.15
CA GLY A 437 9.75 -16.14 -9.93
C GLY A 437 8.24 -16.10 -10.22
N PRO A 438 7.46 -15.33 -9.44
CA PRO A 438 6.00 -15.36 -9.51
C PRO A 438 5.43 -14.60 -10.72
N TRP A 439 6.24 -13.87 -11.47
CA TRP A 439 5.78 -12.85 -12.43
C TRP A 439 4.94 -13.41 -13.57
N GLN A 440 5.33 -14.54 -14.16
CA GLN A 440 4.53 -15.19 -15.21
C GLN A 440 3.16 -15.68 -14.68
N ARG A 441 3.11 -16.11 -13.42
CA ARG A 441 1.87 -16.54 -12.78
C ARG A 441 0.98 -15.36 -12.45
N ILE A 442 1.57 -14.26 -11.94
CA ILE A 442 0.87 -12.99 -11.75
C ILE A 442 0.25 -12.54 -13.07
N TRP A 443 1.05 -12.48 -14.14
CA TRP A 443 0.60 -12.14 -15.48
C TRP A 443 -0.58 -13.02 -15.93
N SER A 444 -0.43 -14.35 -15.88
CA SER A 444 -1.47 -15.30 -16.28
C SER A 444 -2.81 -15.12 -15.52
N ASN A 445 -2.74 -14.73 -14.24
CA ASN A 445 -3.90 -14.49 -13.41
C ASN A 445 -4.58 -13.13 -13.66
N LEU A 446 -3.93 -12.20 -14.38
CA LEU A 446 -4.58 -10.95 -14.77
C LEU A 446 -5.71 -11.22 -15.81
N PRO A 447 -6.84 -10.48 -15.72
CA PRO A 447 -7.87 -10.49 -16.73
C PRO A 447 -7.32 -10.21 -18.13
N TYR A 448 -7.90 -10.86 -19.16
CA TYR A 448 -7.47 -10.69 -20.54
C TYR A 448 -7.42 -9.21 -20.97
N PRO A 449 -8.44 -8.37 -20.73
CA PRO A 449 -8.40 -6.96 -21.14
C PRO A 449 -7.25 -6.15 -20.51
N LEU A 450 -6.87 -6.45 -19.27
CA LEU A 450 -5.72 -5.80 -18.63
C LEU A 450 -4.39 -6.26 -19.24
N ARG A 451 -4.25 -7.56 -19.53
CA ARG A 451 -3.08 -8.08 -20.25
C ARG A 451 -2.96 -7.46 -21.63
N GLU A 452 -4.07 -7.32 -22.34
CA GLU A 452 -4.14 -6.69 -23.65
C GLU A 452 -3.70 -5.22 -23.59
N ALA A 453 -4.21 -4.44 -22.63
CA ALA A 453 -3.81 -3.05 -22.44
C ALA A 453 -2.29 -2.89 -22.17
N PHE A 454 -1.72 -3.74 -21.30
CA PHE A 454 -0.28 -3.77 -21.07
C PHE A 454 0.51 -4.20 -22.30
N HIS A 455 0.05 -5.24 -23.00
CA HIS A 455 0.71 -5.73 -24.20
C HIS A 455 0.70 -4.67 -25.30
N ASN A 456 -0.46 -4.05 -25.56
CA ASN A 456 -0.59 -2.95 -26.52
C ASN A 456 0.36 -1.80 -26.17
N THR A 457 0.47 -1.44 -24.89
CA THR A 457 1.37 -0.39 -24.44
C THR A 457 2.83 -0.79 -24.64
N PHE A 458 3.28 -1.92 -24.10
CA PHE A 458 4.72 -2.25 -24.02
C PHE A 458 5.27 -2.99 -25.24
N ARG A 459 4.41 -3.58 -26.08
CA ARG A 459 4.82 -4.31 -27.28
C ARG A 459 4.43 -3.57 -28.55
N MET A 460 3.19 -3.08 -28.63
CA MET A 460 2.64 -2.48 -29.84
C MET A 460 2.78 -0.96 -29.88
N ASN A 461 3.31 -0.35 -28.81
CA ASN A 461 3.43 1.09 -28.62
C ASN A 461 2.09 1.85 -28.73
N ARG A 462 0.97 1.19 -28.43
CA ARG A 462 -0.38 1.77 -28.40
C ARG A 462 -0.80 2.00 -26.96
N ARG A 463 -0.77 3.26 -26.51
CA ARG A 463 -1.01 3.62 -25.11
C ARG A 463 -2.49 3.54 -24.76
N THR A 464 -2.81 2.89 -23.65
CA THR A 464 -4.17 2.89 -23.09
C THR A 464 -4.43 4.22 -22.38
N PRO A 465 -5.52 4.94 -22.73
CA PRO A 465 -5.87 6.20 -22.09
C PRO A 465 -6.34 5.99 -20.63
N ILE A 466 -6.31 7.07 -19.86
CA ILE A 466 -6.60 7.08 -18.42
C ILE A 466 -8.02 6.58 -18.10
N ASP A 467 -9.04 7.01 -18.85
CA ASP A 467 -10.43 6.59 -18.66
C ASP A 467 -10.60 5.08 -18.89
N GLU A 468 -9.89 4.53 -19.88
CA GLU A 468 -9.89 3.10 -20.13
C GLU A 468 -9.19 2.32 -19.01
N TRP A 469 -8.05 2.78 -18.50
CA TRP A 469 -7.42 2.19 -17.31
C TRP A 469 -8.38 2.15 -16.13
N GLN A 470 -9.10 3.25 -15.84
CA GLN A 470 -10.09 3.28 -14.76
C GLN A 470 -11.16 2.21 -14.98
N ARG A 471 -11.76 2.11 -16.18
CA ARG A 471 -12.79 1.10 -16.50
C ARG A 471 -12.26 -0.32 -16.31
N LEU A 472 -11.06 -0.62 -16.82
CA LEU A 472 -10.45 -1.95 -16.73
C LEU A 472 -10.14 -2.35 -15.29
N LEU A 473 -9.59 -1.44 -14.50
CA LEU A 473 -9.27 -1.66 -13.08
C LEU A 473 -10.54 -1.83 -12.24
N GLN A 474 -11.58 -1.05 -12.49
CA GLN A 474 -12.88 -1.20 -11.81
C GLN A 474 -13.53 -2.55 -12.11
N ARG A 475 -13.50 -2.99 -13.38
CA ARG A 475 -13.97 -4.33 -13.77
C ARG A 475 -13.16 -5.43 -13.09
N TYR A 476 -11.84 -5.25 -12.98
CA TYR A 476 -10.99 -6.21 -12.29
C TYR A 476 -11.31 -6.27 -10.79
N ARG A 477 -11.46 -5.13 -10.12
CA ARG A 477 -11.89 -5.07 -8.73
C ARG A 477 -13.21 -5.81 -8.51
N TYR A 478 -14.20 -5.57 -9.37
CA TYR A 478 -15.47 -6.29 -9.33
C TYR A 478 -15.30 -7.81 -9.46
N SER A 479 -14.42 -8.26 -10.37
CA SER A 479 -14.15 -9.70 -10.58
C SER A 479 -13.50 -10.36 -9.36
N LEU A 480 -12.64 -9.64 -8.65
CA LEU A 480 -12.05 -10.09 -7.38
C LEU A 480 -13.08 -10.14 -6.25
N GLU A 481 -13.98 -9.17 -6.17
CA GLU A 481 -15.07 -9.14 -5.19
C GLU A 481 -16.08 -10.26 -5.39
N LYS A 482 -16.29 -10.69 -6.64
CA LYS A 482 -17.15 -11.83 -7.01
C LYS A 482 -16.43 -13.17 -7.03
N GLU A 483 -15.17 -13.22 -6.62
CA GLU A 483 -14.34 -14.44 -6.59
C GLU A 483 -14.20 -15.12 -7.97
N HIS A 484 -14.40 -14.38 -9.07
CA HIS A 484 -14.20 -14.87 -10.44
C HIS A 484 -12.71 -15.03 -10.79
N THR A 485 -11.84 -14.40 -10.02
CA THR A 485 -10.38 -14.42 -10.20
C THR A 485 -9.70 -14.52 -8.84
N SER A 486 -8.52 -15.15 -8.80
CA SER A 486 -7.74 -15.28 -7.57
C SER A 486 -7.40 -13.92 -6.96
N ASP A 487 -7.67 -13.80 -5.67
CA ASP A 487 -7.34 -12.61 -4.87
C ASP A 487 -5.97 -12.72 -4.18
N GLU A 488 -5.16 -13.71 -4.56
CA GLU A 488 -3.81 -13.88 -4.04
C GLU A 488 -2.85 -12.81 -4.60
N LEU A 489 -2.03 -12.23 -3.71
CA LEU A 489 -0.96 -11.31 -4.11
C LEU A 489 0.03 -12.01 -5.04
N PHE A 490 0.47 -13.21 -4.67
CA PHE A 490 1.47 -14.00 -5.39
C PHE A 490 0.94 -15.42 -5.67
N PRO A 491 0.15 -15.61 -6.75
CA PRO A 491 -0.42 -16.90 -7.06
C PRO A 491 0.66 -17.96 -7.31
N MET A 492 0.40 -19.16 -6.80
CA MET A 492 1.31 -20.30 -6.89
C MET A 492 1.15 -21.09 -8.19
N GLY A 493 -0.02 -21.00 -8.82
CA GLY A 493 -0.33 -21.62 -10.11
C GLY A 493 -0.63 -20.60 -11.22
N PHE A 494 -0.68 -21.09 -12.46
CA PHE A 494 -1.23 -20.34 -13.59
C PHE A 494 -2.76 -20.27 -13.48
N ARG A 495 -3.38 -19.35 -14.22
CA ARG A 495 -4.84 -19.27 -14.25
C ARG A 495 -5.42 -20.50 -14.93
N ILE A 496 -6.23 -21.25 -14.19
CA ILE A 496 -6.93 -22.45 -14.69
C ILE A 496 -8.26 -22.02 -15.33
N ARG A 497 -8.58 -22.54 -16.51
CA ARG A 497 -9.84 -22.27 -17.23
C ARG A 497 -10.83 -23.43 -17.17
N ASP A 498 -10.30 -24.64 -17.01
CA ASP A 498 -10.97 -25.93 -17.04
C ASP A 498 -10.59 -26.75 -15.79
N PRO A 499 -11.08 -26.36 -14.60
CA PRO A 499 -10.62 -26.92 -13.34
C PRO A 499 -11.02 -28.38 -13.17
N MET A 500 -10.05 -29.22 -12.78
CA MET A 500 -10.23 -30.63 -12.45
C MET A 500 -9.40 -30.98 -11.21
N ASP A 501 -9.98 -31.78 -10.31
CA ASP A 501 -9.27 -32.29 -9.14
C ASP A 501 -8.20 -33.31 -9.53
N ALA A 502 -7.02 -33.16 -8.95
CA ALA A 502 -5.90 -34.08 -9.10
C ALA A 502 -5.28 -34.42 -7.73
N LEU A 503 -4.58 -35.56 -7.67
CA LEU A 503 -3.76 -35.95 -6.53
C LEU A 503 -2.29 -35.70 -6.86
N CYS A 504 -1.58 -35.03 -5.95
CA CYS A 504 -0.16 -34.79 -6.10
C CYS A 504 0.63 -36.09 -5.98
N GLY A 505 1.38 -36.46 -7.02
CA GLY A 505 2.24 -37.65 -7.00
C GLY A 505 3.40 -37.59 -6.00
N LYS A 506 3.74 -36.42 -5.45
CA LYS A 506 4.82 -36.24 -4.47
C LYS A 506 4.35 -36.25 -3.01
N CYS A 507 3.27 -35.55 -2.69
CA CYS A 507 2.78 -35.41 -1.32
C CYS A 507 1.39 -36.01 -1.06
N GLY A 508 0.70 -36.50 -2.10
CA GLY A 508 -0.65 -37.06 -1.99
C GLY A 508 -1.78 -36.05 -1.80
N ALA A 509 -1.48 -34.75 -1.66
CA ALA A 509 -2.50 -33.72 -1.47
C ALA A 509 -3.39 -33.55 -2.71
N ARG A 510 -4.68 -33.28 -2.49
CA ARG A 510 -5.62 -32.88 -3.54
C ARG A 510 -5.32 -31.43 -3.96
N TYR A 511 -5.32 -31.18 -5.26
CA TYR A 511 -5.16 -29.84 -5.82
C TYR A 511 -5.95 -29.72 -7.14
N ILE A 512 -6.28 -28.49 -7.53
CA ILE A 512 -7.01 -28.20 -8.76
C ILE A 512 -6.01 -27.86 -9.85
N GLU A 513 -6.19 -28.42 -11.05
CA GLU A 513 -5.38 -28.11 -12.23
C GLU A 513 -6.23 -28.14 -13.51
N SER A 514 -5.67 -27.67 -14.63
CA SER A 514 -6.32 -27.77 -15.94
C SER A 514 -6.55 -29.22 -16.37
N GLU A 515 -7.78 -29.58 -16.71
CA GLU A 515 -8.15 -30.87 -17.28
C GLU A 515 -7.30 -31.21 -18.52
N GLN A 516 -7.16 -30.26 -19.46
CA GLN A 516 -6.38 -30.45 -20.67
C GLN A 516 -4.91 -30.76 -20.36
N TRP A 517 -4.34 -30.05 -19.38
CA TRP A 517 -2.97 -30.28 -18.94
C TRP A 517 -2.81 -31.64 -18.26
N LEU A 518 -3.72 -32.02 -17.36
CA LEU A 518 -3.71 -33.32 -16.69
C LEU A 518 -3.79 -34.47 -17.69
N ARG A 519 -4.71 -34.39 -18.66
CA ARG A 519 -4.83 -35.37 -19.76
C ARG A 519 -3.57 -35.43 -20.63
N SER A 520 -2.87 -34.33 -20.81
CA SER A 520 -1.58 -34.30 -21.53
C SER A 520 -0.46 -34.99 -20.74
N MET A 521 -0.37 -34.75 -19.42
CA MET A 521 0.62 -35.40 -18.55
C MET A 521 0.38 -36.90 -18.41
N GLN A 522 -0.89 -37.31 -18.30
CA GLN A 522 -1.26 -38.72 -18.27
C GLN A 522 -0.86 -39.44 -19.56
N ARG A 523 -1.10 -38.82 -20.74
CA ARG A 523 -0.64 -39.35 -22.03
C ARG A 523 0.89 -39.49 -22.12
N GLN A 524 1.63 -38.62 -21.44
CA GLN A 524 3.09 -38.69 -21.36
C GLN A 524 3.61 -39.62 -20.26
N GLY A 525 2.73 -40.26 -19.47
CA GLY A 525 3.10 -41.11 -18.34
C GLY A 525 3.81 -40.38 -17.20
N LYS A 526 3.65 -39.05 -17.09
CA LYS A 526 4.31 -38.22 -16.07
C LYS A 526 3.43 -38.05 -14.83
N GLN A 527 4.03 -38.16 -13.65
CA GLN A 527 3.39 -37.78 -12.40
C GLN A 527 3.19 -36.26 -12.34
N THR A 528 2.05 -35.83 -11.82
CA THR A 528 1.72 -34.41 -11.65
C THR A 528 1.91 -34.00 -10.19
N TRP A 529 2.50 -32.82 -9.96
CA TRP A 529 2.80 -32.32 -8.61
C TRP A 529 1.99 -31.06 -8.34
N CYS A 530 1.53 -30.88 -7.10
CA CYS A 530 0.84 -29.66 -6.70
C CYS A 530 1.77 -28.44 -6.75
N PRO A 531 1.22 -27.21 -6.85
CA PRO A 531 2.02 -25.98 -6.93
C PRO A 531 3.05 -25.81 -5.81
N GLU A 532 2.73 -26.25 -4.59
CA GLU A 532 3.66 -26.19 -3.45
C GLU A 532 4.87 -27.11 -3.63
N CYS A 533 4.65 -28.35 -4.07
CA CYS A 533 5.71 -29.31 -4.32
C CYS A 533 6.61 -28.86 -5.48
N VAL A 534 6.02 -28.32 -6.55
CA VAL A 534 6.76 -27.74 -7.68
C VAL A 534 7.61 -26.56 -7.20
N ASN A 535 7.03 -25.63 -6.43
CA ASN A 535 7.75 -24.47 -5.95
C ASN A 535 8.90 -24.85 -5.00
N ARG A 536 8.68 -25.82 -4.10
CA ARG A 536 9.73 -26.33 -3.20
C ARG A 536 10.88 -26.94 -3.99
N ALA A 537 10.58 -27.78 -4.98
CA ALA A 537 11.59 -28.37 -5.85
C ALA A 537 12.38 -27.32 -6.64
N ASN A 538 11.71 -26.28 -7.16
CA ASN A 538 12.37 -25.18 -7.86
C ASN A 538 13.30 -24.39 -6.94
N LEU A 539 12.89 -24.11 -5.70
CA LEU A 539 13.73 -23.42 -4.71
C LEU A 539 14.97 -24.25 -4.33
N GLU A 540 14.80 -25.56 -4.15
CA GLU A 540 15.91 -26.50 -3.90
C GLU A 540 16.91 -26.48 -5.07
N GLN A 541 16.41 -26.57 -6.31
CA GLN A 541 17.24 -26.52 -7.52
C GLN A 541 17.99 -25.19 -7.67
N MET A 542 17.33 -24.06 -7.39
CA MET A 542 17.97 -22.74 -7.42
C MET A 542 19.06 -22.62 -6.35
N ALA A 543 18.81 -23.14 -5.14
CA ALA A 543 19.81 -23.16 -4.07
C ALA A 543 21.01 -24.03 -4.44
N ASP A 544 20.78 -25.19 -5.07
CA ASP A 544 21.84 -26.05 -5.58
C ASP A 544 22.65 -25.39 -6.70
N GLN A 545 21.99 -24.73 -7.66
CA GLN A 545 22.67 -23.97 -8.70
C GLN A 545 23.52 -22.85 -8.11
N SER A 546 22.98 -22.09 -7.15
CA SER A 546 23.73 -21.04 -6.47
C SER A 546 24.95 -21.59 -5.70
N ARG A 547 24.79 -22.71 -4.98
CA ARG A 547 25.91 -23.41 -4.32
C ARG A 547 26.98 -23.86 -5.32
N ARG A 548 26.57 -24.43 -6.45
CA ARG A 548 27.49 -24.86 -7.52
C ARG A 548 28.22 -23.68 -8.17
N THR A 549 27.53 -22.57 -8.41
CA THR A 549 28.15 -21.34 -8.91
C THR A 549 29.12 -20.75 -7.89
N GLN A 550 28.75 -20.72 -6.60
CA GLN A 550 29.66 -20.28 -5.52
C GLN A 550 30.90 -21.18 -5.40
N GLN A 551 30.74 -22.49 -5.53
CA GLN A 551 31.84 -23.45 -5.56
C GLN A 551 32.72 -23.30 -6.80
N ALA A 552 32.13 -23.03 -7.98
CA ALA A 552 32.85 -22.81 -9.23
C ALA A 552 33.62 -21.48 -9.27
N VAL A 553 33.15 -20.45 -8.55
CA VAL A 553 33.78 -19.12 -8.49
C VAL A 553 34.81 -19.00 -7.36
N GLY A 554 35.01 -20.05 -6.54
CA GLY A 554 36.09 -20.10 -5.54
C GLY A 554 36.00 -19.08 -4.40
N LEU A 555 34.82 -18.48 -4.16
CA LEU A 555 34.61 -17.57 -3.02
C LEU A 555 34.36 -18.39 -1.74
N ARG A 556 35.44 -18.70 -1.01
CA ARG A 556 35.34 -19.15 0.38
C ARG A 556 34.92 -17.97 1.26
N LEU A 557 33.63 -17.88 1.61
CA LEU A 557 33.21 -17.15 2.81
C LEU A 557 33.58 -17.96 4.06
N PRO A 558 34.09 -17.34 5.14
CA PRO A 558 34.32 -18.05 6.39
C PRO A 558 32.98 -18.49 6.97
N LEU A 559 32.87 -19.78 7.32
CA LEU A 559 31.75 -20.32 8.10
C LEU A 559 31.74 -19.67 9.48
N LEU A 560 30.80 -18.78 9.74
CA LEU A 560 30.45 -18.37 11.10
C LEU A 560 29.70 -19.52 11.76
N GLY A 561 30.37 -20.24 12.67
CA GLY A 561 29.69 -21.25 13.47
C GLY A 561 30.56 -22.21 14.26
N GLN A 562 31.63 -21.76 14.92
CA GLN A 562 32.16 -22.45 16.12
C GLN A 562 32.66 -21.42 17.15
N GLY A 563 32.09 -21.53 18.36
CA GLY A 563 32.42 -20.86 19.62
C GLY A 563 33.30 -19.61 19.60
N PHE A 564 32.69 -18.43 19.77
CA PHE A 564 33.42 -17.30 20.36
C PHE A 564 33.53 -17.54 21.86
N ALA A 565 34.74 -17.87 22.32
CA ALA A 565 35.13 -17.67 23.71
C ALA A 565 34.91 -16.19 24.09
N ARG A 566 34.51 -15.94 25.35
CA ARG A 566 34.35 -14.60 25.92
C ARG A 566 35.57 -13.73 25.62
N PRO A 567 35.39 -12.45 25.19
CA PRO A 567 36.50 -11.52 25.11
C PRO A 567 37.08 -11.28 26.51
N ALA A 568 38.40 -11.29 26.63
CA ALA A 568 39.11 -10.83 27.82
C ALA A 568 38.82 -9.32 28.05
N PRO A 569 38.79 -8.85 29.31
CA PRO A 569 38.54 -7.45 29.61
C PRO A 569 39.69 -6.58 29.09
N ALA A 570 39.35 -5.40 28.56
CA ALA A 570 40.28 -4.45 27.98
C ALA A 570 41.31 -3.94 29.02
N PRO A 571 42.59 -3.76 28.65
CA PRO A 571 43.59 -3.15 29.53
C PRO A 571 43.37 -1.64 29.64
N ALA A 572 43.67 -1.08 30.82
CA ALA A 572 43.53 0.33 31.14
C ALA A 572 44.43 1.23 30.24
N PRO A 573 44.00 2.48 29.93
CA PRO A 573 44.78 3.37 29.09
C PRO A 573 46.02 3.91 29.83
N GLY A 574 47.20 3.72 29.22
CA GLY A 574 48.47 4.34 29.65
C GLY A 574 48.59 5.81 29.19
N PRO A 575 49.54 6.57 29.77
CA PRO A 575 49.57 8.03 29.65
C PRO A 575 50.08 8.53 28.30
N ALA A 576 49.57 9.70 27.88
CA ALA A 576 49.85 10.33 26.59
C ALA A 576 51.31 10.80 26.44
N PRO A 577 51.93 10.65 25.25
CA PRO A 577 53.29 11.12 25.00
C PRO A 577 53.34 12.63 24.68
N ARG A 578 54.43 13.26 25.14
CA ARG A 578 54.75 14.69 24.95
C ARG A 578 55.18 15.02 23.52
N ALA A 579 54.82 16.24 23.08
CA ALA A 579 55.15 16.81 21.78
C ALA A 579 56.66 17.11 21.59
N ALA A 580 57.16 16.88 20.38
CA ALA A 580 58.50 17.27 19.93
C ALA A 580 58.44 18.48 18.95
N PRO A 581 59.50 19.31 18.85
CA PRO A 581 59.42 20.66 18.31
C PRO A 581 59.68 20.79 16.80
N ARG A 582 59.17 21.88 16.22
CA ARG A 582 59.29 22.27 14.80
C ARG A 582 60.72 22.66 14.40
N PRO A 583 61.17 22.34 13.17
CA PRO A 583 62.26 23.06 12.52
C PRO A 583 61.74 24.20 11.61
N ALA A 584 62.60 25.19 11.44
CA ALA A 584 62.37 26.47 10.77
C ALA A 584 62.83 26.45 9.30
N GLY A 585 62.21 27.32 8.49
CA GLY A 585 62.86 28.11 7.43
C GLY A 585 63.18 27.43 6.10
N GLY A 586 62.46 27.83 5.05
CA GLY A 586 62.86 27.64 3.65
C GLY A 586 61.79 28.07 2.64
N LYS A 587 62.04 29.15 1.89
CA LYS A 587 61.16 29.73 0.84
C LYS A 587 61.20 28.91 -0.47
N PRO A 588 60.24 29.12 -1.41
CA PRO A 588 59.79 28.12 -2.38
C PRO A 588 60.42 28.27 -3.78
N PRO A 589 60.19 27.32 -4.71
CA PRO A 589 60.21 27.61 -6.14
C PRO A 589 58.83 27.57 -6.80
N ARG A 590 58.78 28.36 -7.88
CA ARG A 590 57.70 28.73 -8.80
C ARG A 590 57.17 27.58 -9.68
N GLY A 591 55.97 27.79 -10.25
CA GLY A 591 55.48 27.19 -11.51
C GLY A 591 54.17 26.41 -11.35
N PHE A 592 52.96 26.94 -11.60
CA PHE A 592 52.26 27.28 -12.87
C PHE A 592 51.81 26.09 -13.76
N LEU A 593 50.56 26.23 -14.28
CA LEU A 593 49.75 25.40 -15.21
C LEU A 593 48.93 24.28 -14.52
N GLY A 594 47.61 24.14 -14.64
CA GLY A 594 46.59 24.51 -15.65
C GLY A 594 45.75 23.23 -15.91
N PHE A 595 44.46 23.16 -15.55
CA PHE A 595 43.30 23.29 -16.48
C PHE A 595 43.61 22.74 -17.89
N PHE A 596 42.97 21.71 -18.46
CA PHE A 596 41.62 21.15 -18.34
C PHE A 596 41.66 19.62 -18.43
#